data_AF-A0A9Q4G607-F1
#
_entry.id   AF-A0A9Q4G607-F1
#
_cell.length_a   1.000
_cell.length_b   1.000
_cell.length_c   1.000
_cell.angle_alpha   90.00
_cell.angle_beta   90.00
_cell.angle_gamma   90.00
#
_symmetry.space_group_name_H-M   'P 1'
#
loop_
_entity.id
_entity.type
_entity.pdbx_description
1 polymer ?
#
loop_
_entity_poly.entity_id
_entity_poly.type
_entity_poly.pdbx_seq_one_letter_code
_entity_poly.pdbx_strand_id
1 'polypeptide(L)'
;MSVVKFNIAFLAVFLLLLSTRAEAQTCGFGCLGLGGFYAGFNIQNYKAEGFNDFIRKSASSASQQMPEFGKAKGFRVGANIFRTKYNNFIFSTKGYYQFLKEENQVLQPIEGDVSSSTKYTLNLNYYGVGVDFGYSLGKFLAIKLVDAQVTFHSASLTSEVSSTTAPLKENDYSNDKLSVGYSLGSGLIFRIVGEYISLEATAGYTKISVGKLVNDTLNSSSDEISSINNFVSDGGLFGLIQLNVGIPLY
;
A
#
# COMPACT_ATOMS: atom_id res chain seq x y z
N MET A 1 -10.19 26.21 -17.52
CA MET A 1 -10.95 25.64 -16.38
C MET A 1 -11.84 24.53 -16.91
N SER A 2 -11.51 23.27 -16.60
CA SER A 2 -12.33 22.12 -17.01
C SER A 2 -13.43 21.91 -15.99
N VAL A 3 -14.68 22.08 -16.41
CA VAL A 3 -15.86 21.86 -15.57
C VAL A 3 -16.03 20.35 -15.43
N VAL A 4 -15.85 19.82 -14.21
CA VAL A 4 -16.14 18.43 -13.87
C VAL A 4 -17.61 18.17 -14.19
N LYS A 5 -17.89 17.37 -15.22
CA LYS A 5 -19.25 16.92 -15.55
C LYS A 5 -19.70 15.97 -14.44
N PHE A 6 -20.43 16.51 -13.46
CA PHE A 6 -21.00 15.73 -12.38
C PHE A 6 -22.05 14.77 -12.95
N ASN A 7 -21.82 13.47 -12.81
CA ASN A 7 -22.65 12.46 -13.44
C ASN A 7 -23.96 12.33 -12.65
N ILE A 8 -25.06 12.84 -13.21
CA ILE A 8 -26.39 12.93 -12.56
C ILE A 8 -26.86 11.55 -12.08
N ALA A 9 -26.46 10.47 -12.76
CA ALA A 9 -26.75 9.11 -12.34
C ALA A 9 -26.16 8.77 -10.96
N PHE A 10 -24.95 9.26 -10.65
CA PHE A 10 -24.28 9.01 -9.37
C PHE A 10 -24.98 9.78 -8.23
N LEU A 11 -25.41 11.02 -8.51
CA LEU A 11 -26.20 11.82 -7.57
C LEU A 11 -27.57 11.18 -7.30
N ALA A 12 -28.23 10.66 -8.33
CA ALA A 12 -29.52 9.98 -8.20
C ALA A 12 -29.41 8.69 -7.39
N VAL A 13 -28.37 7.87 -7.60
CA VAL A 13 -28.10 6.67 -6.80
C VAL A 13 -27.79 7.04 -5.34
N PHE A 14 -26.99 8.08 -5.11
CA PHE A 14 -26.67 8.57 -3.77
C PHE A 14 -27.91 9.10 -3.03
N LEU A 15 -28.78 9.85 -3.71
CA LEU A 15 -30.05 10.35 -3.15
C LEU A 15 -31.06 9.23 -2.86
N LEU A 16 -31.10 8.19 -3.71
CA LEU A 16 -31.93 7.00 -3.45
C LEU A 16 -31.46 6.24 -2.20
N LEU A 17 -30.15 6.13 -1.97
CA LEU A 17 -29.59 5.53 -0.74
C LEU A 17 -29.95 6.34 0.52
N LEU A 18 -30.00 7.67 0.41
CA LEU A 18 -30.40 8.58 1.51
C LEU A 18 -31.90 8.55 1.83
N SER A 19 -32.74 8.07 0.90
CA SER A 19 -34.21 8.03 1.07
C SER A 19 -34.73 6.79 1.81
N THR A 20 -33.84 5.92 2.29
CA THR A 20 -34.23 4.79 3.12
C THR A 20 -34.66 5.28 4.51
N ARG A 21 -35.81 4.81 5.01
CA ARG A 21 -36.25 5.11 6.37
C ARG A 21 -35.27 4.44 7.34
N ALA A 22 -34.50 5.25 8.06
CA ALA A 22 -33.69 4.79 9.17
C ALA A 22 -34.61 4.41 10.33
N GLU A 23 -34.90 3.12 10.48
CA GLU A 23 -35.40 2.58 11.75
C GLU A 23 -34.32 2.87 12.79
N ALA A 24 -34.58 3.80 13.72
CA ALA A 24 -33.66 4.13 14.78
C ALA A 24 -33.42 2.87 15.62
N GLN A 25 -32.27 2.24 15.42
CA GLN A 25 -31.84 1.13 16.26
C GLN A 25 -31.83 1.60 17.72
N THR A 26 -32.53 0.88 18.58
CA THR A 26 -32.67 1.10 20.04
C THR A 26 -31.38 0.84 20.81
N CYS A 27 -30.25 1.10 20.20
CA CYS A 27 -28.96 0.54 20.57
C CYS A 27 -27.99 1.72 20.58
N GLY A 28 -27.60 2.18 21.78
CA GLY A 28 -26.62 3.25 21.96
C GLY A 28 -25.23 2.87 21.45
N PHE A 29 -24.19 3.62 21.83
CA PHE A 29 -22.80 3.32 21.48
C PHE A 29 -22.38 1.87 21.80
N GLY A 30 -23.02 1.23 22.79
CA GLY A 30 -22.85 -0.18 23.15
C GLY A 30 -23.24 -1.23 22.09
N CYS A 31 -23.84 -0.83 20.97
CA CYS A 31 -24.17 -1.72 19.86
C CYS A 31 -23.30 -1.47 18.62
N LEU A 32 -22.29 -0.61 18.76
CA LEU A 32 -21.27 -0.36 17.75
C LEU A 32 -20.26 -1.53 17.66
N GLY A 33 -20.55 -2.69 18.25
CA GLY A 33 -19.70 -3.87 18.12
C GLY A 33 -18.30 -3.66 18.70
N LEU A 34 -17.27 -4.02 17.94
CA LEU A 34 -15.88 -3.96 18.34
C LEU A 34 -15.13 -2.91 17.52
N GLY A 35 -14.45 -2.00 18.20
CA GLY A 35 -13.33 -1.26 17.64
C GLY A 35 -12.05 -2.06 17.84
N GLY A 36 -10.90 -1.48 17.51
CA GLY A 36 -9.62 -2.07 17.90
C GLY A 36 -8.48 -1.71 16.97
N PHE A 37 -7.33 -2.31 17.23
CA PHE A 37 -6.10 -2.09 16.47
C PHE A 37 -5.61 -3.39 15.84
N TYR A 38 -4.84 -3.27 14.77
CA TYR A 38 -4.17 -4.39 14.16
C TYR A 38 -2.79 -4.01 13.65
N ALA A 39 -1.91 -5.00 13.62
CA ALA A 39 -0.60 -4.91 13.01
C ALA A 39 -0.32 -6.17 12.21
N GLY A 40 0.36 -6.02 11.09
CA GLY A 40 0.59 -7.12 10.18
C GLY A 40 1.76 -6.90 9.24
N PHE A 41 2.10 -7.98 8.52
CA PHE A 41 3.13 -8.02 7.51
C PHE A 41 2.50 -8.22 6.14
N ASN A 42 2.91 -7.41 5.17
CA ASN A 42 2.40 -7.42 3.80
C ASN A 42 3.53 -7.68 2.80
N ILE A 43 3.22 -8.46 1.78
CA ILE A 43 4.03 -8.62 0.56
C ILE A 43 3.15 -8.22 -0.61
N GLN A 44 3.66 -7.37 -1.49
CA GLN A 44 2.91 -6.81 -2.60
C GLN A 44 3.75 -6.76 -3.87
N ASN A 45 3.19 -7.26 -4.96
CA ASN A 45 3.73 -7.11 -6.30
C ASN A 45 3.24 -5.80 -6.93
N TYR A 46 4.04 -5.22 -7.81
CA TYR A 46 3.71 -4.01 -8.58
C TYR A 46 4.51 -3.98 -9.88
N LYS A 47 4.12 -3.10 -10.81
CA LYS A 47 4.81 -2.93 -12.10
C LYS A 47 5.58 -1.62 -12.10
N ALA A 48 6.90 -1.72 -12.11
CA ALA A 48 7.83 -0.58 -12.06
C ALA A 48 8.51 -0.33 -13.41
N GLU A 49 7.81 -0.52 -14.53
CA GLU A 49 8.41 -0.52 -15.88
C GLU A 49 9.26 0.72 -16.16
N GLY A 50 8.74 1.91 -15.85
CA GLY A 50 9.47 3.16 -16.05
C GLY A 50 10.70 3.30 -15.14
N PHE A 51 10.63 2.81 -13.91
CA PHE A 51 11.78 2.80 -13.01
C PHE A 51 12.84 1.76 -13.43
N ASN A 52 12.42 0.56 -13.81
CA ASN A 52 13.30 -0.48 -14.30
C ASN A 52 14.00 -0.04 -15.59
N ASP A 53 13.29 0.65 -16.49
CA ASP A 53 13.88 1.29 -17.67
C ASP A 53 14.91 2.37 -17.31
N PHE A 54 14.60 3.19 -16.30
CA PHE A 54 15.51 4.23 -15.81
C PHE A 54 16.82 3.65 -15.28
N ILE A 55 16.76 2.60 -14.44
CA ILE A 55 17.96 1.95 -13.91
C ILE A 55 18.76 1.30 -15.06
N ARG A 56 18.10 0.62 -16.00
CA ARG A 56 18.75 0.04 -17.19
C ARG A 56 19.48 1.06 -18.05
N LYS A 57 18.88 2.23 -18.29
CA LYS A 57 19.50 3.30 -19.07
C LYS A 57 20.67 3.97 -18.35
N SER A 58 20.62 3.99 -17.02
CA SER A 58 21.70 4.52 -16.17
C SER A 58 22.88 3.56 -16.03
N ALA A 59 22.74 2.30 -16.47
CA ALA A 59 23.83 1.33 -16.48
C ALA A 59 24.85 1.67 -17.58
N SER A 60 26.12 1.73 -17.21
CA SER A 60 27.23 2.10 -18.09
C SER A 60 27.65 0.98 -19.05
N SER A 61 27.21 -0.27 -18.84
CA SER A 61 27.51 -1.40 -19.71
C SER A 61 26.27 -2.27 -20.01
N ALA A 62 26.11 -2.64 -21.27
CA ALA A 62 25.04 -3.54 -21.74
C ALA A 62 25.13 -4.97 -21.17
N SER A 63 26.27 -5.36 -20.60
CA SER A 63 26.48 -6.67 -19.97
C SER A 63 26.05 -6.73 -18.50
N GLN A 64 25.71 -5.59 -17.89
CA GLN A 64 25.41 -5.53 -16.47
C GLN A 64 23.93 -5.81 -16.21
N GLN A 65 23.64 -6.94 -15.56
CA GLN A 65 22.28 -7.28 -15.18
C GLN A 65 21.79 -6.32 -14.08
N MET A 66 20.85 -5.44 -14.43
CA MET A 66 20.21 -4.55 -13.47
C MET A 66 19.13 -5.30 -12.68
N PRO A 67 18.95 -4.97 -11.40
CA PRO A 67 17.88 -5.53 -10.59
C PRO A 67 16.53 -5.09 -11.14
N GLU A 68 15.56 -6.00 -11.10
CA GLU A 68 14.20 -5.72 -11.51
C GLU A 68 13.33 -5.48 -10.27
N PHE A 69 12.79 -4.27 -10.17
CA PHE A 69 11.86 -3.90 -9.13
C PHE A 69 10.45 -4.36 -9.47
N GLY A 70 9.75 -4.92 -8.48
CA GLY A 70 8.37 -5.37 -8.68
C GLY A 70 7.75 -6.11 -7.49
N LYS A 71 8.44 -6.19 -6.36
CA LYS A 71 7.95 -6.85 -5.15
C LYS A 71 8.46 -6.17 -3.88
N ALA A 72 7.56 -5.47 -3.20
CA ALA A 72 7.85 -4.80 -1.95
C ALA A 72 7.25 -5.55 -0.76
N LYS A 73 7.92 -5.47 0.39
CA LYS A 73 7.49 -6.11 1.64
C LYS A 73 7.56 -5.12 2.79
N GLY A 74 6.72 -5.29 3.81
CA GLY A 74 6.79 -4.43 4.98
C GLY A 74 5.60 -4.59 5.91
N PHE A 75 5.34 -3.54 6.69
CA PHE A 75 4.40 -3.61 7.81
C PHE A 75 3.17 -2.75 7.55
N ARG A 76 2.05 -3.19 8.11
CA ARG A 76 0.79 -2.46 8.14
C ARG A 76 0.34 -2.32 9.58
N VAL A 77 -0.06 -1.12 9.96
CA VAL A 77 -0.67 -0.83 11.26
C VAL A 77 -1.97 -0.08 11.03
N GLY A 78 -3.00 -0.43 11.77
CA GLY A 78 -4.31 0.16 11.56
C GLY A 78 -5.26 -0.05 12.71
N ALA A 79 -6.48 0.42 12.48
CA ALA A 79 -7.57 0.31 13.42
C ALA A 79 -8.84 -0.15 12.71
N ASN A 80 -9.56 -1.07 13.34
CA ASN A 80 -10.96 -1.33 13.01
C ASN A 80 -11.77 -0.25 13.73
N ILE A 81 -12.41 0.63 12.96
CA ILE A 81 -13.22 1.73 13.50
C ILE A 81 -14.49 1.14 14.10
N PHE A 82 -15.08 0.18 13.39
CA PHE A 82 -16.28 -0.53 13.76
C PHE A 82 -16.23 -1.92 13.13
N ARG A 83 -16.50 -2.96 13.91
CA ARG A 83 -16.70 -4.34 13.48
C ARG A 83 -17.90 -4.92 14.19
N THR A 84 -18.89 -5.38 13.44
CA THR A 84 -20.08 -6.03 13.98
C THR A 84 -20.28 -7.41 13.36
N LYS A 85 -21.04 -8.22 14.09
CA LYS A 85 -21.50 -9.52 13.66
C LYS A 85 -23.01 -9.58 13.83
N TYR A 86 -23.72 -9.74 12.73
CA TYR A 86 -25.16 -9.98 12.73
C TYR A 86 -25.42 -11.39 12.21
N ASN A 87 -25.96 -12.25 13.08
CA ASN A 87 -26.02 -13.70 12.89
C ASN A 87 -24.61 -14.26 12.60
N ASN A 88 -24.39 -14.76 11.39
CA ASN A 88 -23.10 -15.25 10.92
C ASN A 88 -22.38 -14.25 10.00
N PHE A 89 -22.99 -13.13 9.63
CA PHE A 89 -22.35 -12.14 8.78
C PHE A 89 -21.50 -11.18 9.59
N ILE A 90 -20.32 -10.87 9.08
CA ILE A 90 -19.36 -9.93 9.68
C ILE A 90 -19.29 -8.73 8.75
N PHE A 91 -19.37 -7.55 9.35
CA PHE A 91 -19.16 -6.30 8.65
C PHE A 91 -18.19 -5.44 9.45
N SER A 92 -17.22 -4.82 8.78
CA SER A 92 -16.24 -3.98 9.44
C SER A 92 -15.76 -2.84 8.55
N THR A 93 -15.34 -1.76 9.19
CA THR A 93 -14.71 -0.59 8.58
C THR A 93 -13.38 -0.35 9.27
N LYS A 94 -12.37 0.01 8.49
CA LYS A 94 -11.00 0.12 8.98
C LYS A 94 -10.20 1.20 8.28
N GLY A 95 -9.24 1.74 9.00
CA GLY A 95 -8.20 2.61 8.48
C GLY A 95 -6.82 2.03 8.78
N TYR A 96 -5.85 2.28 7.90
CA TYR A 96 -4.47 1.86 8.15
C TYR A 96 -3.44 2.79 7.53
N TYR A 97 -2.24 2.66 8.05
CA TYR A 97 -1.01 3.06 7.41
C TYR A 97 -0.18 1.81 7.07
N GLN A 98 0.45 1.79 5.90
CA GLN A 98 1.35 0.71 5.50
C GLN A 98 2.65 1.27 4.91
N PHE A 99 3.76 0.64 5.31
CA PHE A 99 5.10 0.87 4.79
C PHE A 99 5.53 -0.36 4.01
N LEU A 100 5.89 -0.22 2.74
CA LEU A 100 6.49 -1.27 1.94
C LEU A 100 7.85 -0.83 1.44
N LYS A 101 8.80 -1.76 1.40
CA LYS A 101 10.17 -1.50 0.98
C LYS A 101 10.67 -2.58 0.03
N GLU A 102 11.43 -2.17 -0.97
CA GLU A 102 12.25 -3.02 -1.82
C GLU A 102 13.65 -2.43 -1.94
N GLU A 103 14.68 -3.25 -1.71
CA GLU A 103 16.08 -2.83 -1.78
C GLU A 103 16.82 -3.76 -2.72
N ASN A 104 17.59 -3.17 -3.64
CA ASN A 104 18.48 -3.90 -4.52
C ASN A 104 19.84 -3.18 -4.57
N GLN A 105 20.93 -3.94 -4.61
CA GLN A 105 22.28 -3.41 -4.72
C GLN A 105 22.96 -3.99 -5.94
N VAL A 106 23.68 -3.13 -6.66
CA VAL A 106 24.46 -3.50 -7.84
C VAL A 106 25.92 -3.21 -7.58
N LEU A 107 26.76 -4.22 -7.81
CA LEU A 107 28.21 -4.08 -7.76
C LEU A 107 28.73 -3.78 -9.17
N GLN A 108 29.56 -2.75 -9.28
CA GLN A 108 30.26 -2.36 -10.50
C GLN A 108 31.76 -2.56 -10.27
N PRO A 109 32.38 -3.63 -10.81
CA PRO A 109 33.83 -3.70 -10.88
C PRO A 109 34.32 -2.62 -11.84
N ILE A 110 35.19 -1.74 -11.38
CA ILE A 110 35.92 -0.78 -12.21
C ILE A 110 37.31 -1.38 -12.44
N GLU A 111 37.99 -1.05 -13.55
CA GLU A 111 39.36 -1.52 -13.79
C GLU A 111 40.30 -1.14 -12.63
N GLY A 112 41.09 -2.10 -12.14
CA GLY A 112 41.90 -2.00 -10.91
C GLY A 112 41.17 -2.52 -9.65
N ASP A 113 41.78 -2.39 -8.47
CA ASP A 113 41.16 -2.75 -7.16
C ASP A 113 40.02 -1.79 -6.74
N VAL A 114 39.46 -1.03 -7.67
CA VAL A 114 38.40 -0.04 -7.41
C VAL A 114 37.04 -0.69 -7.69
N SER A 115 36.18 -0.70 -6.69
CA SER A 115 34.79 -1.13 -6.84
C SER A 115 33.85 0.02 -6.52
N SER A 116 32.80 0.15 -7.32
CA SER A 116 31.66 1.01 -7.01
C SER A 116 30.45 0.15 -6.71
N SER A 117 29.62 0.59 -5.78
CA SER A 117 28.32 -0.03 -5.56
C SER A 117 27.22 1.02 -5.62
N THR A 118 26.11 0.65 -6.23
CA THR A 118 24.90 1.46 -6.26
C THR A 118 23.79 0.70 -5.57
N LYS A 119 23.26 1.26 -4.49
CA LYS A 119 22.13 0.73 -3.75
C LYS A 119 20.90 1.58 -4.05
N TYR A 120 19.83 0.92 -4.46
CA TYR A 120 18.53 1.52 -4.69
C TYR A 120 17.56 1.05 -3.61
N THR A 121 16.96 2.00 -2.89
CA THR A 121 15.97 1.76 -1.86
C THR A 121 14.66 2.40 -2.27
N LEU A 122 13.66 1.58 -2.60
CA LEU A 122 12.31 2.03 -2.89
C LEU A 122 11.42 1.85 -1.67
N ASN A 123 10.76 2.93 -1.25
CA ASN A 123 9.68 2.90 -0.27
C ASN A 123 8.35 3.24 -0.94
N LEU A 124 7.32 2.44 -0.65
CA LEU A 124 5.93 2.70 -1.05
C LEU A 124 5.10 2.79 0.24
N ASN A 125 4.55 3.97 0.50
CA ASN A 125 3.76 4.25 1.70
C ASN A 125 2.29 4.45 1.35
N TYR A 126 1.41 3.95 2.22
CA TYR A 126 -0.02 3.85 1.95
C TYR A 126 -0.80 4.37 3.17
N TYR A 127 -1.77 5.24 2.91
CA TYR A 127 -2.94 5.39 3.78
C TYR A 127 -4.10 4.65 3.12
N GLY A 128 -4.87 3.91 3.88
CA GLY A 128 -6.04 3.21 3.32
C GLY A 128 -7.22 3.26 4.25
N VAL A 129 -8.41 3.32 3.64
CA VAL A 129 -9.69 3.19 4.32
C VAL A 129 -10.49 2.14 3.57
N GLY A 130 -11.10 1.21 4.29
CA GLY A 130 -11.81 0.12 3.66
C GLY A 130 -12.92 -0.47 4.48
N VAL A 131 -13.64 -1.36 3.82
CA VAL A 131 -14.73 -2.14 4.39
C VAL A 131 -14.46 -3.62 4.14
N ASP A 132 -14.81 -4.46 5.12
CA ASP A 132 -14.78 -5.90 4.98
C ASP A 132 -16.14 -6.53 5.26
N PHE A 133 -16.47 -7.51 4.43
CA PHE A 133 -17.67 -8.34 4.56
C PHE A 133 -17.25 -9.81 4.63
N GLY A 134 -17.77 -10.52 5.62
CA GLY A 134 -17.39 -11.90 5.87
C GLY A 134 -18.53 -12.76 6.41
N TYR A 135 -18.25 -14.05 6.53
CA TYR A 135 -19.17 -15.05 7.04
C TYR A 135 -18.46 -15.96 8.06
N SER A 136 -19.09 -16.13 9.22
CA SER A 136 -18.61 -16.98 10.30
C SER A 136 -18.96 -18.44 10.02
N LEU A 137 -17.94 -19.27 9.81
CA LEU A 137 -18.10 -20.71 9.58
C LEU A 137 -18.22 -21.49 10.88
N GLY A 138 -17.78 -20.91 12.00
CA GLY A 138 -17.92 -21.48 13.33
C GLY A 138 -17.38 -20.52 14.39
N LYS A 139 -17.02 -21.09 15.55
CA LYS A 139 -16.47 -20.32 16.68
C LYS A 139 -15.04 -19.82 16.43
N PHE A 140 -14.24 -20.58 15.68
CA PHE A 140 -12.82 -20.31 15.49
C PHE A 140 -12.48 -19.75 14.10
N LEU A 141 -13.37 -19.91 13.12
CA LEU A 141 -13.07 -19.58 11.73
C LEU A 141 -14.17 -18.72 11.12
N ALA A 142 -13.76 -17.70 10.38
CA ALA A 142 -14.59 -16.98 9.45
C ALA A 142 -13.85 -16.78 8.13
N ILE A 143 -14.62 -16.65 7.06
CA ILE A 143 -14.13 -16.23 5.75
C ILE A 143 -14.45 -14.76 5.55
N LYS A 144 -13.49 -14.00 5.06
CA LYS A 144 -13.70 -12.64 4.57
C LYS A 144 -13.97 -12.75 3.07
N LEU A 145 -15.23 -12.57 2.68
CA LEU A 145 -15.67 -12.70 1.30
C LEU A 145 -15.18 -11.53 0.45
N VAL A 146 -15.21 -10.33 1.04
CA VAL A 146 -14.79 -9.08 0.39
C VAL A 146 -13.98 -8.25 1.37
N ASP A 147 -12.82 -7.78 0.92
CA ASP A 147 -11.99 -6.75 1.55
C ASP A 147 -11.75 -5.65 0.52
N ALA A 148 -12.51 -4.56 0.58
CA ALA A 148 -12.45 -3.48 -0.39
C ALA A 148 -11.88 -2.22 0.27
N GLN A 149 -10.83 -1.64 -0.31
CA GLN A 149 -10.13 -0.48 0.25
C GLN A 149 -9.90 0.58 -0.83
N VAL A 150 -10.03 1.85 -0.45
CA VAL A 150 -9.50 2.99 -1.19
C VAL A 150 -8.17 3.36 -0.55
N THR A 151 -7.17 3.64 -1.37
CA THR A 151 -5.80 3.83 -0.91
C THR A 151 -5.18 5.10 -1.48
N PHE A 152 -4.35 5.75 -0.68
CA PHE A 152 -3.59 6.95 -1.02
C PHE A 152 -2.12 6.63 -0.85
N HIS A 153 -1.33 6.87 -1.88
CA HIS A 153 0.03 6.36 -1.99
C HIS A 153 1.05 7.48 -2.16
N SER A 154 2.15 7.36 -1.43
CA SER A 154 3.40 8.05 -1.72
C SER A 154 4.52 7.04 -2.00
N ALA A 155 5.50 7.49 -2.77
CA ALA A 155 6.66 6.70 -3.14
C ALA A 155 7.91 7.56 -2.98
N SER A 156 8.95 6.97 -2.42
CA SER A 156 10.28 7.58 -2.39
C SER A 156 11.34 6.58 -2.84
N LEU A 157 12.33 7.09 -3.54
CA LEU A 157 13.49 6.34 -4.00
C LEU A 157 14.74 7.03 -3.47
N THR A 158 15.58 6.27 -2.79
CA THR A 158 16.93 6.70 -2.41
C THR A 158 17.94 5.92 -3.23
N SER A 159 18.88 6.62 -3.86
CA SER A 159 19.99 6.06 -4.62
C SER A 159 21.31 6.42 -3.93
N GLU A 160 21.97 5.42 -3.37
CA GLU A 160 23.27 5.55 -2.69
C GLU A 160 24.38 4.99 -3.60
N VAL A 161 25.35 5.84 -3.97
CA VAL A 161 26.54 5.44 -4.73
C VAL A 161 27.76 5.51 -3.82
N SER A 162 28.37 4.35 -3.56
CA SER A 162 29.60 4.22 -2.78
C SER A 162 30.77 3.87 -3.70
N SER A 163 31.94 4.43 -3.44
CA SER A 163 33.21 4.07 -4.09
C SER A 163 34.30 3.93 -3.03
N THR A 164 35.33 3.13 -3.30
CA THR A 164 36.52 3.05 -2.44
C THR A 164 37.33 4.35 -2.42
N THR A 165 37.14 5.24 -3.41
CA THR A 165 37.94 6.45 -3.63
C THR A 165 37.15 7.76 -3.57
N ALA A 166 35.82 7.71 -3.49
CA ALA A 166 34.96 8.89 -3.50
C ALA A 166 33.96 8.85 -2.33
N PRO A 167 33.54 10.02 -1.80
CA PRO A 167 32.53 10.08 -0.77
C PRO A 167 31.19 9.50 -1.25
N LEU A 168 30.39 9.02 -0.30
CA LEU A 168 29.03 8.55 -0.55
C LEU A 168 28.21 9.65 -1.23
N LYS A 169 27.64 9.35 -2.39
CA LYS A 169 26.66 10.22 -3.05
C LYS A 169 25.26 9.65 -2.85
N GLU A 170 24.37 10.45 -2.30
CA GLU A 170 22.97 10.09 -2.06
C GLU A 170 22.08 11.01 -2.90
N ASN A 171 21.13 10.42 -3.62
CA ASN A 171 20.09 11.16 -4.32
C ASN A 171 18.73 10.65 -3.85
N ASP A 172 17.90 11.56 -3.37
CA ASP A 172 16.55 11.27 -2.92
C ASP A 172 15.54 11.75 -3.95
N TYR A 173 14.55 10.91 -4.21
CA TYR A 173 13.44 11.23 -5.08
C TYR A 173 12.13 10.96 -4.36
N SER A 174 11.17 11.88 -4.46
CA SER A 174 9.83 11.69 -3.93
C SER A 174 8.76 12.11 -4.92
N ASN A 175 7.53 11.66 -4.69
CA ASN A 175 6.39 12.05 -5.52
C ASN A 175 5.79 13.38 -5.02
N ASP A 176 5.68 14.37 -5.91
CA ASP A 176 5.06 15.68 -5.60
C ASP A 176 3.58 15.57 -5.14
N LYS A 177 2.88 14.50 -5.56
CA LYS A 177 1.44 14.35 -5.33
C LYS A 177 1.10 12.93 -4.90
N LEU A 178 0.27 12.82 -3.86
CA LEU A 178 -0.38 11.58 -3.46
C LEU A 178 -1.18 11.01 -4.63
N SER A 179 -0.99 9.72 -4.89
CA SER A 179 -1.75 8.99 -5.91
C SER A 179 -2.87 8.19 -5.28
N VAL A 180 -4.03 8.12 -5.93
CA VAL A 180 -5.19 7.36 -5.43
C VAL A 180 -5.27 6.02 -6.14
N GLY A 181 -5.55 4.97 -5.37
CA GLY A 181 -5.72 3.60 -5.83
C GLY A 181 -6.86 2.90 -5.10
N TYR A 182 -6.99 1.60 -5.38
CA TYR A 182 -7.95 0.75 -4.69
C TYR A 182 -7.38 -0.67 -4.54
N SER A 183 -7.86 -1.41 -3.56
CA SER A 183 -7.57 -2.84 -3.45
C SER A 183 -8.84 -3.64 -3.20
N LEU A 184 -8.82 -4.87 -3.71
CA LEU A 184 -9.89 -5.84 -3.54
C LEU A 184 -9.27 -7.19 -3.17
N GLY A 185 -9.78 -7.82 -2.14
CA GLY A 185 -9.28 -9.11 -1.69
C GLY A 185 -10.33 -9.94 -0.97
N SER A 186 -9.88 -11.11 -0.52
CA SER A 186 -10.61 -12.05 0.31
C SER A 186 -9.62 -12.66 1.31
N GLY A 187 -10.13 -13.26 2.38
CA GLY A 187 -9.26 -13.76 3.43
C GLY A 187 -9.91 -14.73 4.38
N LEU A 188 -9.14 -15.14 5.37
CA LEU A 188 -9.56 -15.98 6.48
C LEU A 188 -9.30 -15.24 7.78
N ILE A 189 -10.21 -15.42 8.73
CA ILE A 189 -10.12 -14.89 10.08
C ILE A 189 -10.12 -16.08 11.03
N PHE A 190 -8.99 -16.29 11.71
CA PHE A 190 -8.83 -17.28 12.75
C PHE A 190 -8.94 -16.61 14.12
N ARG A 191 -9.99 -16.96 14.85
CA ARG A 191 -10.31 -16.41 16.18
C ARG A 191 -9.57 -17.19 17.24
N ILE A 192 -8.67 -16.49 17.94
CA ILE A 192 -7.88 -17.05 19.04
C ILE A 192 -8.67 -16.89 20.34
N VAL A 193 -9.15 -15.67 20.62
CA VAL A 193 -9.95 -15.36 21.80
C VAL A 193 -11.23 -14.67 21.36
N GLY A 194 -12.29 -15.46 21.16
CA GLY A 194 -13.59 -14.96 20.70
C GLY A 194 -13.43 -14.00 19.51
N GLU A 195 -14.16 -12.89 19.52
CA GLU A 195 -14.03 -11.83 18.51
C GLU A 195 -12.95 -10.79 18.89
N TYR A 196 -12.25 -10.97 20.02
CA TYR A 196 -11.29 -10.00 20.59
C TYR A 196 -9.88 -10.17 20.06
N ILE A 197 -9.40 -11.40 19.89
CA ILE A 197 -8.05 -11.64 19.37
C ILE A 197 -8.18 -12.57 18.18
N SER A 198 -7.72 -12.12 17.01
CA SER A 198 -7.77 -12.91 15.79
C SER A 198 -6.56 -12.70 14.89
N LEU A 199 -6.16 -13.77 14.22
CA LEU A 199 -5.20 -13.75 13.13
C LEU A 199 -5.96 -13.70 11.81
N GLU A 200 -5.64 -12.75 10.95
CA GLU A 200 -6.24 -12.63 9.63
C GLU A 200 -5.20 -12.81 8.54
N ALA A 201 -5.52 -13.64 7.54
CA ALA A 201 -4.76 -13.78 6.32
C ALA A 201 -5.61 -13.29 5.15
N THR A 202 -5.14 -12.30 4.41
CA THR A 202 -5.86 -11.68 3.27
C THR A 202 -4.99 -11.76 2.03
N ALA A 203 -5.57 -12.16 0.91
CA ALA A 203 -4.94 -12.12 -0.41
C ALA A 203 -5.84 -11.36 -1.38
N GLY A 204 -5.24 -10.65 -2.32
CA GLY A 204 -6.01 -9.85 -3.26
C GLY A 204 -5.16 -9.18 -4.31
N TYR A 205 -5.77 -8.21 -4.99
CA TYR A 205 -5.14 -7.35 -5.97
C TYR A 205 -5.23 -5.90 -5.52
N THR A 206 -4.16 -5.14 -5.71
CA THR A 206 -4.12 -3.70 -5.47
C THR A 206 -3.79 -2.98 -6.77
N LYS A 207 -4.52 -1.91 -7.05
CA LYS A 207 -4.30 -1.01 -8.18
C LYS A 207 -3.63 0.25 -7.65
N ILE A 208 -2.39 0.46 -8.06
CA ILE A 208 -1.62 1.67 -7.74
C ILE A 208 -1.03 2.23 -9.03
N SER A 209 -0.79 3.54 -9.04
CA SER A 209 -0.03 4.19 -10.10
C SER A 209 0.72 5.36 -9.48
N VAL A 210 2.01 5.49 -9.78
CA VAL A 210 2.86 6.60 -9.34
C VAL A 210 3.46 7.21 -10.60
N GLY A 211 2.98 8.40 -10.95
CA GLY A 211 3.31 9.02 -12.23
C GLY A 211 4.76 9.53 -12.30
N LYS A 212 5.20 10.35 -11.36
CA LYS A 212 6.50 11.03 -11.42
C LYS A 212 7.16 11.08 -10.05
N LEU A 213 8.46 10.80 -10.00
CA LEU A 213 9.32 11.17 -8.88
C LEU A 213 10.20 12.36 -9.28
N VAL A 214 10.45 13.27 -8.36
CA VAL A 214 11.29 14.46 -8.52
C VAL A 214 12.47 14.36 -7.57
N ASN A 215 13.65 14.76 -8.02
CA ASN A 215 14.87 14.76 -7.20
C ASN A 215 14.80 15.89 -6.17
N ASP A 216 14.80 15.53 -4.89
CA ASP A 216 14.72 16.44 -3.75
C ASP A 216 16.09 17.04 -3.38
N THR A 217 17.18 16.46 -3.90
CA THR A 217 18.58 16.83 -3.60
C THR A 217 19.12 17.94 -4.52
N LEU A 218 18.32 18.45 -5.46
CA LEU A 218 18.77 19.44 -6.46
C LEU A 218 19.11 20.82 -5.85
N ASN A 219 20.38 20.99 -5.49
CA ASN A 219 21.07 22.27 -5.46
C ASN A 219 21.93 22.40 -6.74
N SER A 220 21.38 23.05 -7.77
CA SER A 220 22.13 23.75 -8.83
C SER A 220 23.29 22.98 -9.50
N SER A 221 23.02 21.92 -10.26
CA SER A 221 23.90 21.54 -11.37
C SER A 221 23.12 20.83 -12.49
N SER A 222 23.42 21.19 -13.73
CA SER A 222 22.60 20.93 -14.93
C SER A 222 22.61 19.50 -15.46
N ASP A 223 23.32 18.58 -14.81
CA ASP A 223 23.59 17.23 -15.33
C ASP A 223 22.90 16.12 -14.52
N GLU A 224 22.14 16.44 -13.48
CA GLU A 224 21.41 15.45 -12.67
C GLU A 224 19.98 15.25 -13.17
N ILE A 225 19.54 13.99 -13.23
CA ILE A 225 18.20 13.65 -13.69
C ILE A 225 17.19 14.22 -12.70
N SER A 226 16.45 15.22 -13.15
CA SER A 226 15.51 15.96 -12.32
C SER A 226 14.23 15.17 -11.99
N SER A 227 13.92 14.14 -12.79
CA SER A 227 12.73 13.32 -12.54
C SER A 227 12.69 11.97 -13.25
N ILE A 228 11.93 11.04 -12.67
CA ILE A 228 11.64 9.72 -13.22
C ILE A 228 10.15 9.66 -13.52
N ASN A 229 9.79 9.45 -14.80
CA ASN A 229 8.39 9.37 -15.25
C ASN A 229 7.91 7.91 -15.31
N ASN A 230 6.59 7.73 -15.20
CA ASN A 230 5.90 6.43 -15.17
C ASN A 230 6.54 5.46 -14.16
N PHE A 231 6.86 5.98 -12.97
CA PHE A 231 7.65 5.29 -11.96
C PHE A 231 7.04 3.93 -11.58
N VAL A 232 5.75 3.92 -11.22
CA VAL A 232 4.95 2.69 -11.06
C VAL A 232 3.73 2.79 -11.97
N SER A 233 3.65 1.92 -12.97
CA SER A 233 2.57 1.92 -13.95
C SER A 233 1.32 1.21 -13.45
N ASP A 234 1.49 0.17 -12.63
CA ASP A 234 0.39 -0.63 -12.11
C ASP A 234 0.71 -1.28 -10.75
N GLY A 235 -0.33 -1.75 -10.07
CA GLY A 235 -0.19 -2.64 -8.93
C GLY A 235 -0.25 -4.12 -9.32
N GLY A 236 -0.50 -4.96 -8.32
CA GLY A 236 -0.34 -6.41 -8.44
C GLY A 236 -1.00 -7.17 -7.31
N LEU A 237 -0.70 -8.46 -7.25
CA LEU A 237 -1.16 -9.33 -6.16
C LEU A 237 -0.50 -8.94 -4.85
N PHE A 238 -1.24 -9.07 -3.75
CA PHE A 238 -0.71 -8.90 -2.41
C PHE A 238 -1.17 -10.01 -1.47
N GLY A 239 -0.40 -10.19 -0.39
CA GLY A 239 -0.70 -11.09 0.71
C GLY A 239 -0.36 -10.42 2.04
N LEU A 240 -1.33 -10.42 2.96
CA LEU A 240 -1.26 -9.78 4.26
C LEU A 240 -1.60 -10.78 5.36
N ILE A 241 -0.75 -10.86 6.38
CA ILE A 241 -1.06 -11.55 7.64
C ILE A 241 -1.06 -10.50 8.75
N GLN A 242 -2.12 -10.44 9.54
CA GLN A 242 -2.25 -9.46 10.62
C GLN A 242 -2.85 -10.06 11.89
N LEU A 243 -2.39 -9.55 13.04
CA LEU A 243 -3.00 -9.77 14.34
C LEU A 243 -3.95 -8.62 14.64
N ASN A 244 -5.17 -8.94 15.03
CA ASN A 244 -6.20 -7.98 15.41
C ASN A 244 -6.49 -8.10 16.91
N VAL A 245 -6.58 -6.95 17.57
CA VAL A 245 -7.00 -6.81 18.96
C VAL A 245 -8.23 -5.92 18.99
N GLY A 246 -9.38 -6.54 19.24
CA GLY A 246 -10.69 -5.93 19.35
C GLY A 246 -10.98 -5.44 20.77
N ILE A 247 -11.58 -4.26 20.86
CA ILE A 247 -12.02 -3.61 22.08
C ILE A 247 -13.52 -3.37 21.95
N PRO A 248 -14.35 -3.83 22.90
CA PRO A 248 -15.77 -3.51 22.90
C PRO A 248 -16.00 -2.01 22.94
N LEU A 249 -16.87 -1.54 22.06
CA LEU A 249 -17.41 -0.19 22.12
C LEU A 249 -18.68 -0.29 22.97
N TYR A 250 -18.57 0.09 24.25
CA TYR A 250 -19.69 0.16 25.21
C TYR A 250 -20.35 1.54 25.18
#